data_AF-A0A6I5X833-F1
#
_entry.id   AF-A0A6I5X833-F1
#
_cell.length_a   1.000
_cell.length_b   1.000
_cell.length_c   1.000
_cell.angle_alpha   90.00
_cell.angle_beta   90.00
_cell.angle_gamma   90.00
#
_symmetry.space_group_name_H-M   'P 1'
#
loop_
_entity.id
_entity.type
_entity.pdbx_description
1 polymer ?
#
loop_
_entity_poly.entity_id
_entity_poly.type
_entity_poly.pdbx_seq_one_letter_code
_entity_poly.pdbx_strand_id
1 'polypeptide(L)'
;MTISPLPSRGDVIVGRDVAGRTLRISGHPKSGRVVLSIWQDTVCRATLRLAPEDVPEFVEMLTRSAIEPADPATAEVRRLHGHHRADATG
;
A
#
# COMPACT_ATOMS: atom_id res chain seq x y z
N MET A 1 -12.10 15.00 -25.51
CA MET A 1 -11.23 14.59 -24.39
C MET A 1 -12.12 14.43 -23.16
N THR A 2 -12.57 13.21 -22.86
CA THR A 2 -13.52 12.96 -21.76
C THR A 2 -12.77 12.71 -20.47
N ILE A 3 -12.77 13.72 -19.60
CA ILE A 3 -12.28 13.62 -18.23
C ILE A 3 -13.32 12.79 -17.46
N SER A 4 -12.92 11.60 -16.99
CA SER A 4 -13.77 10.82 -16.10
C SER A 4 -13.85 11.54 -14.75
N PRO A 5 -15.05 11.74 -14.17
CA PRO A 5 -15.17 12.37 -12.86
C PRO A 5 -14.37 11.59 -11.81
N LEU A 6 -13.75 12.33 -10.89
CA LEU A 6 -13.07 11.77 -9.72
C LEU A 6 -14.07 10.85 -8.98
N PRO A 7 -13.65 9.63 -8.61
CA PRO A 7 -14.54 8.63 -8.04
C PRO A 7 -15.17 9.13 -6.74
N SER A 8 -16.49 8.94 -6.61
CA SER A 8 -17.35 9.46 -5.53
C SER A 8 -17.32 8.64 -4.23
N ARG A 9 -16.50 7.58 -4.17
CA ARG A 9 -16.17 6.84 -2.95
C ARG A 9 -14.70 6.50 -3.01
N GLY A 10 -13.87 7.41 -2.52
CA GLY A 10 -12.47 7.14 -2.31
C GLY A 10 -12.09 7.51 -0.89
N ASP A 11 -11.70 6.51 -0.11
CA ASP A 11 -11.14 6.73 1.21
C ASP A 11 -9.63 7.01 1.08
N VAL A 12 -9.16 7.98 1.86
CA VAL A 12 -7.76 8.39 1.92
C VAL A 12 -7.19 7.95 3.27
N ILE A 13 -6.11 7.19 3.24
CA ILE A 13 -5.36 6.77 4.43
C ILE A 13 -4.04 7.53 4.46
N VAL A 14 -3.72 8.16 5.59
CA VAL A 14 -2.45 8.85 5.80
C VAL A 14 -1.38 7.85 6.24
N GLY A 15 -0.29 7.75 5.49
CA GLY A 15 0.88 6.96 5.82
C GLY A 15 1.61 7.55 7.03
N ARG A 16 2.12 6.69 7.90
CA ARG A 16 2.87 7.09 9.11
C ARG A 16 4.38 6.93 8.96
N ASP A 17 4.82 6.34 7.85
CA ASP A 17 6.21 6.06 7.52
C ASP A 17 6.93 7.29 6.97
N VAL A 18 6.28 8.07 6.10
CA VAL A 18 6.85 9.26 5.47
C VAL A 18 5.82 10.39 5.50
N ALA A 19 6.24 11.59 5.91
CA ALA A 19 5.37 12.77 5.90
C ALA A 19 4.83 13.04 4.48
N GLY A 20 3.55 13.38 4.35
CA GLY A 20 2.91 13.62 3.04
C GLY A 20 2.55 12.35 2.26
N ARG A 21 2.85 11.15 2.80
CA ARG A 21 2.46 9.87 2.20
C ARG A 21 0.97 9.62 2.41
N THR A 22 0.24 9.31 1.35
CA THR A 22 -1.16 8.86 1.44
C THR A 22 -1.44 7.68 0.51
N LEU A 23 -2.33 6.78 0.92
CA LEU A 23 -2.95 5.77 0.07
C LEU A 23 -4.36 6.24 -0.25
N ARG A 24 -4.71 6.28 -1.53
CA ARG A 24 -6.07 6.57 -1.99
C ARG A 24 -6.68 5.32 -2.61
N ILE A 25 -7.88 4.98 -2.16
CA ILE A 25 -8.70 3.92 -2.74
C ILE A 25 -9.75 4.60 -3.62
N SER A 26 -10.08 4.01 -4.77
CA SER A 26 -10.93 4.68 -5.77
C SER A 26 -11.71 3.67 -6.59
N GLY A 27 -13.02 3.60 -6.39
CA GLY A 27 -13.90 2.71 -7.15
C GLY A 27 -14.36 3.33 -8.47
N HIS A 28 -14.21 2.60 -9.58
CA HIS A 28 -14.67 3.02 -10.90
C HIS A 28 -15.64 1.99 -11.50
N PRO A 29 -16.91 1.94 -11.03
CA PRO A 29 -17.86 0.90 -11.41
C PRO A 29 -18.14 0.84 -12.91
N LYS A 30 -18.21 1.99 -13.59
CA LYS A 30 -18.39 2.06 -15.05
C LYS A 30 -17.27 1.40 -15.86
N SER A 31 -16.09 1.25 -15.26
CA SER A 31 -14.93 0.62 -15.90
C SER A 31 -14.50 -0.67 -15.21
N GLY A 32 -15.33 -1.21 -14.32
CA GLY A 32 -15.08 -2.48 -13.64
C GLY A 32 -13.72 -2.58 -12.97
N ARG A 33 -13.34 -1.60 -12.13
CA ARG A 33 -12.06 -1.64 -11.40
C ARG A 33 -12.05 -0.83 -10.12
N VAL A 34 -11.18 -1.22 -9.20
CA VAL A 34 -10.77 -0.46 -8.03
C VAL A 34 -9.32 -0.04 -8.22
N VAL A 35 -9.00 1.21 -7.90
CA VAL A 35 -7.65 1.77 -8.04
C VAL A 35 -7.12 2.08 -6.65
N LEU A 36 -5.95 1.52 -6.35
CA LEU A 36 -5.14 1.83 -5.19
C LEU A 36 -3.98 2.69 -5.68
N SER A 37 -3.80 3.88 -5.11
CA SER A 37 -2.73 4.78 -5.53
C SER A 37 -1.99 5.37 -4.33
N ILE A 38 -0.67 5.32 -4.39
CA ILE A 38 0.21 5.86 -3.36
C ILE A 38 0.67 7.24 -3.83
N TRP A 39 0.45 8.24 -3.00
CA TRP A 39 0.80 9.63 -3.26
C TRP A 39 1.83 10.12 -2.26
N GLN A 40 2.76 10.93 -2.74
CA GLN A 40 3.66 11.74 -1.93
C GLN A 40 3.34 13.18 -2.25
N ASP A 41 2.67 13.85 -1.32
CA ASP A 41 2.12 15.20 -1.53
C ASP A 41 1.18 15.22 -2.76
N THR A 42 1.58 15.87 -3.84
CA THR A 42 0.81 15.97 -5.09
C THR A 42 1.26 14.98 -6.16
N VAL A 43 2.28 14.16 -5.90
CA VAL A 43 2.87 13.25 -6.88
C VAL A 43 2.42 11.82 -6.63
N CYS A 44 1.79 11.20 -7.64
CA CYS A 44 1.50 9.77 -7.60
C CYS A 44 2.79 8.97 -7.79
N ARG A 45 3.13 8.12 -6.81
CA ARG A 45 4.35 7.30 -6.79
C ARG A 45 4.12 5.88 -7.27
N ALA A 46 2.91 5.35 -7.05
CA ALA A 46 2.54 4.02 -7.49
C ALA A 46 1.03 3.92 -7.71
N THR A 47 0.62 3.06 -8.64
CA THR A 47 -0.79 2.74 -8.90
C THR A 47 -0.93 1.25 -9.13
N LEU A 48 -1.89 0.64 -8.44
CA LEU A 48 -2.36 -0.72 -8.67
C LEU A 48 -3.84 -0.68 -9.05
N ARG A 49 -4.22 -1.47 -10.06
CA ARG A 49 -5.61 -1.62 -10.49
C ARG A 49 -6.02 -3.04 -10.18
N LEU A 50 -7.13 -3.19 -9.46
CA LEU A 50 -7.74 -4.47 -9.14
C LEU A 50 -9.04 -4.62 -9.93
N ALA A 51 -9.31 -5.83 -10.39
CA ALA A 51 -10.65 -6.17 -10.80
C ALA A 51 -11.55 -6.27 -9.55
N PRO A 52 -12.87 -5.98 -9.64
CA PRO A 52 -13.77 -6.06 -8.50
C PRO A 52 -13.76 -7.43 -7.81
N GLU A 53 -13.57 -8.51 -8.57
CA GLU A 53 -13.48 -9.89 -8.11
C GLU A 53 -12.23 -10.19 -7.28
N ASP A 54 -11.14 -9.44 -7.46
CA ASP A 54 -9.89 -9.63 -6.69
C ASP A 54 -9.92 -8.90 -5.34
N VAL A 55 -10.86 -7.96 -5.15
CA VAL A 55 -10.92 -7.11 -3.96
C VAL A 55 -11.13 -7.92 -2.66
N PRO A 56 -12.02 -8.93 -2.61
CA PRO A 56 -12.19 -9.76 -1.42
C PRO A 56 -10.90 -10.49 -1.01
N GLU A 57 -10.20 -11.11 -1.97
CA GLU A 57 -8.93 -11.80 -1.71
C GLU A 57 -7.86 -10.81 -1.21
N PHE A 58 -7.75 -9.64 -1.85
CA PHE A 58 -6.84 -8.59 -1.40
C PHE A 58 -7.12 -8.16 0.07
N VAL A 59 -8.39 -7.97 0.44
CA VAL A 59 -8.78 -7.59 1.81
C VAL A 59 -8.46 -8.72 2.80
N GLU A 60 -8.68 -9.98 2.42
CA GLU A 60 -8.34 -11.14 3.24
C GLU A 60 -6.83 -11.20 3.49
N MET A 61 -6.01 -11.09 2.43
CA MET A 61 -4.55 -11.05 2.53
C MET A 61 -4.06 -9.89 3.40
N LEU A 62 -4.64 -8.70 3.21
CA LEU A 62 -4.30 -7.52 4.01
C LEU A 62 -4.60 -7.76 5.49
N THR A 63 -5.77 -8.28 5.79
CA THR A 63 -6.21 -8.59 7.17
C THR A 63 -5.30 -9.63 7.80
N ARG A 64 -4.99 -10.70 7.07
CA ARG A 64 -4.07 -11.75 7.50
C ARG A 64 -2.70 -11.19 7.85
N SER A 65 -2.13 -10.36 6.97
CA SER A 65 -0.81 -9.74 7.18
C SER A 65 -0.73 -8.79 8.38
N ALA A 66 -1.87 -8.24 8.82
CA ALA A 66 -1.92 -7.33 9.96
C ALA A 66 -2.04 -8.06 11.30
N ILE A 67 -2.58 -9.28 11.30
CA ILE A 67 -2.90 -10.05 12.51
C ILE A 67 -1.90 -11.18 12.74
N GLU A 68 -1.32 -11.75 11.69
CA GLU A 68 -0.30 -12.79 11.84
C GLU A 68 0.94 -12.20 12.53
N PRO A 69 1.38 -12.79 13.66
CA PRO A 69 2.61 -12.38 14.30
C PRO A 69 3.75 -12.61 13.32
N ALA A 70 4.62 -11.59 13.16
CA ALA A 70 5.82 -11.74 12.36
C ALA A 70 6.57 -12.99 12.83
N ASP A 71 6.83 -13.92 11.90
CA ASP A 71 7.60 -15.12 12.20
C ASP A 71 8.92 -14.69 12.88
N PRO A 72 9.20 -15.15 14.11
CA PRO A 72 10.42 -14.77 14.83
C PRO A 72 11.69 -15.02 14.02
N ALA A 73 11.69 -15.99 13.10
CA ALA A 73 12.82 -16.24 12.19
C ALA A 73 13.09 -15.07 11.23
N THR A 74 12.04 -14.41 10.72
CA THR A 74 12.17 -13.24 9.82
C THR A 74 12.62 -11.99 10.60
N ALA A 75 12.21 -11.87 11.86
CA ALA A 75 12.63 -10.78 12.75
C ALA A 75 14.12 -10.87 13.13
N GLU A 76 14.64 -12.09 13.33
CA GLU A 76 16.05 -12.35 13.64
C GLU A 76 16.97 -12.07 12.45
N VAL A 77 16.58 -12.49 11.25
CA VAL A 77 17.30 -12.18 10.00
C VAL A 77 17.39 -10.68 9.75
N ARG A 78 16.33 -9.90 10.05
CA ARG A 78 16.37 -8.43 9.96
C ARG A 78 17.33 -7.79 10.97
N ARG A 79 17.44 -8.33 12.18
CA ARG A 79 18.39 -7.84 13.20
C ARG A 79 19.84 -8.09 12.79
N LEU A 80 20.14 -9.29 12.30
CA LEU A 80 21.48 -9.65 11.86
C LEU A 80 21.97 -8.79 10.69
N HIS A 81 21.11 -8.55 9.68
CA HIS A 81 21.45 -7.69 8.54
C HIS A 81 21.54 -6.20 8.91
N GLY A 82 20.80 -5.74 9.92
CA GLY A 82 20.93 -4.37 10.45
C GLY A 82 22.25 -4.14 11.19
N HIS A 83 22.74 -5.15 11.92
CA HIS A 83 23.99 -5.06 12.68
C HIS A 83 25.22 -5.04 11.76
N HIS A 84 25.22 -5.83 10.69
CA HIS A 84 26.35 -5.90 9.74
C HIS A 84 26.59 -4.58 8.98
N ARG A 85 25.57 -3.75 8.78
CA ARG A 85 25.73 -2.43 8.13
C ARG A 85 26.36 -1.38 9.05
N ALA A 86 26.25 -1.53 10.37
CA ALA A 86 26.83 -0.59 11.33
C ALA A 86 28.35 -0.73 11.48
N ASP A 87 28.90 -1.92 11.22
CA ASP A 87 30.33 -2.22 11.44
C ASP A 87 31.23 -1.86 10.24
N ALA A 88 30.66 -1.46 9.10
CA ALA A 88 31.40 -1.19 7.85
C ALA A 88 31.81 0.29 7.64
N THR A 89 31.77 1.13 8.67
CA THR A 89 32.21 2.56 8.60
C THR A 89 33.35 2.89 9.58
N GLY A 90 34.13 1.88 9.99
CA GLY A 90 35.35 2.07 10.78
C GLY A 90 36.55 2.50 9.96
#